data_AF-A0A1C2Y3I2-F1
#
_entry.id   AF-A0A1C2Y3I2-F1
#
_cell.length_a   1.000
_cell.length_b   1.000
_cell.length_c   1.000
_cell.angle_alpha   90.00
_cell.angle_beta   90.00
_cell.angle_gamma   90.00
#
_symmetry.space_group_name_H-M   'P 1'
#
loop_
_entity.id
_entity.type
_entity.pdbx_description
1 polymer ?
#
loop_
_entity_poly.entity_id
_entity_poly.type
_entity_poly.pdbx_seq_one_letter_code
_entity_poly.pdbx_strand_id
1 'polypeptide(L)'
;MLPRNSVKKKKEYRIHERLSNGQFMNLYFSKHCHSSGIHIWNVGLYISSNTREANNFWLGKKVPAKITGRCGIEGLKKAFDFIMEFAQSLGIKDELHVGWEDDRRKYAYRYLLKRGFLVDEDQGFYHIRNMQYREPGESSVNTLRSGVYHAVS
;
A
#
# COMPACT_ATOMS: atom_id res chain seq x y z
N MET A 1 4.28 2.85 -16.79
CA MET A 1 3.07 3.11 -17.61
C MET A 1 1.90 2.61 -16.77
N LEU A 2 0.88 3.42 -16.46
CA LEU A 2 -0.17 3.01 -15.51
C LEU A 2 -1.19 2.05 -16.19
N PRO A 3 -1.64 0.97 -15.53
CA PRO A 3 -2.62 0.03 -16.08
C PRO A 3 -3.95 0.70 -16.48
N ARG A 4 -4.60 0.13 -17.51
CA ARG A 4 -5.82 0.64 -18.17
C ARG A 4 -7.02 0.89 -17.23
N ASN A 5 -7.06 0.27 -16.05
CA ASN A 5 -8.17 0.35 -15.11
C ASN A 5 -7.86 1.23 -13.89
N SER A 6 -7.31 2.42 -14.13
CA SER A 6 -6.93 3.31 -13.04
C SER A 6 -7.56 4.69 -13.08
N VAL A 7 -8.03 5.14 -11.92
CA VAL A 7 -8.54 6.50 -11.71
C VAL A 7 -7.48 7.28 -10.95
N LYS A 8 -6.96 8.35 -11.56
CA LYS A 8 -5.98 9.26 -10.96
C LYS A 8 -6.68 10.49 -10.42
N LYS A 9 -6.60 10.73 -9.11
CA LYS A 9 -6.88 12.03 -8.49
C LYS A 9 -5.55 12.62 -7.97
N LYS A 10 -5.48 13.93 -7.74
CA LYS A 10 -4.23 14.64 -7.37
C LYS A 10 -3.44 13.99 -6.20
N LYS A 11 -4.12 13.30 -5.29
CA LYS A 11 -3.56 12.66 -4.10
C LYS A 11 -3.91 11.17 -3.99
N GLU A 12 -4.37 10.57 -5.08
CA GLU A 12 -4.91 9.22 -5.01
C GLU A 12 -4.77 8.46 -6.33
N TYR A 13 -4.36 7.21 -6.24
CA TYR A 13 -4.34 6.27 -7.34
C TYR A 13 -5.13 5.02 -6.96
N ARG A 14 -6.05 4.60 -7.84
CA ARG A 14 -6.88 3.40 -7.63
C ARG A 14 -6.67 2.41 -8.75
N ILE A 15 -6.56 1.14 -8.42
CA ILE A 15 -6.53 0.02 -9.36
C ILE A 15 -7.66 -0.93 -8.99
N HIS A 16 -8.49 -1.25 -9.98
CA HIS A 16 -9.55 -2.24 -9.85
C HIS A 16 -9.34 -3.35 -10.88
N GLU A 17 -9.06 -4.56 -10.41
CA GLU A 17 -8.92 -5.73 -11.27
C GLU A 17 -9.85 -6.86 -10.86
N ARG A 18 -10.47 -7.50 -11.85
CA ARG A 18 -11.19 -8.75 -11.65
C ARG A 18 -10.19 -9.89 -11.51
N LEU A 19 -10.38 -10.73 -10.51
CA LEU A 19 -9.64 -11.96 -10.25
C LEU A 19 -10.28 -13.14 -10.98
N SER A 20 -9.53 -14.23 -11.14
CA SER A 20 -9.98 -15.45 -11.83
C SER A 20 -11.28 -16.04 -11.27
N ASN A 21 -11.53 -15.90 -9.97
CA ASN A 21 -12.73 -16.40 -9.30
C ASN A 21 -13.92 -15.43 -9.31
N GLY A 22 -13.83 -14.34 -10.07
CA GLY A 22 -14.88 -13.33 -10.19
C GLY A 22 -14.91 -12.28 -9.09
N GLN A 23 -14.06 -12.39 -8.05
CA GLN A 23 -13.85 -11.31 -7.07
C GLN A 23 -13.08 -10.14 -7.70
N PHE A 24 -13.00 -9.03 -6.97
CA PHE A 24 -12.25 -7.85 -7.36
C PHE A 24 -11.10 -7.60 -6.39
N MET A 25 -9.90 -7.41 -6.91
CA MET A 25 -8.80 -6.78 -6.21
C MET A 25 -8.92 -5.27 -6.35
N ASN A 26 -8.92 -4.57 -5.22
CA ASN A 26 -8.98 -3.12 -5.17
C ASN A 26 -7.75 -2.63 -4.42
N LEU A 27 -6.85 -1.97 -5.14
CA LEU A 27 -5.60 -1.45 -4.61
C LEU A 27 -5.65 0.08 -4.68
N TYR A 28 -5.29 0.72 -3.58
CA TYR A 28 -5.35 2.15 -3.41
C TYR A 28 -4.00 2.68 -2.96
N PHE A 29 -3.58 3.81 -3.51
CA PHE A 29 -2.43 4.58 -3.05
C PHE A 29 -2.92 5.99 -2.71
N SER A 30 -2.83 6.40 -1.44
CA SER A 30 -3.21 7.76 -1.01
C SER A 30 -2.01 8.58 -0.55
N LYS A 31 -1.93 9.82 -1.02
CA LYS A 31 -0.85 10.75 -0.71
C LYS A 31 -1.22 11.65 0.47
N HIS A 32 -0.39 11.61 1.51
CA HIS A 32 -0.40 12.54 2.63
C HIS A 32 0.90 13.35 2.62
N CYS A 33 0.79 14.68 2.77
CA CYS A 33 1.96 15.53 2.89
C CYS A 33 2.29 15.68 4.37
N HIS A 34 3.49 15.28 4.78
CA HIS A 34 3.98 15.49 6.12
C HIS A 34 4.51 16.93 6.27
N SER A 35 4.48 17.48 7.48
CA SER A 35 4.96 18.85 7.77
C SER A 35 6.44 19.05 7.43
N SER A 36 7.23 17.96 7.40
CA SER A 36 8.63 17.95 6.98
C SER A 36 8.84 18.13 5.46
N GLY A 37 7.76 18.20 4.67
CA GLY A 37 7.84 18.27 3.21
C GLY A 37 8.08 16.92 2.51
N ILE A 38 8.08 15.82 3.27
CA ILE A 38 8.04 14.45 2.75
C ILE A 38 6.59 14.10 2.42
N HIS A 39 6.37 13.43 1.29
CA HIS A 39 5.07 12.89 0.94
C HIS A 39 5.01 11.40 1.19
N ILE A 40 4.05 10.98 2.00
CA ILE A 40 3.82 9.57 2.31
C ILE A 40 2.66 9.07 1.47
N TRP A 41 2.91 8.00 0.72
CA TRP A 41 1.91 7.25 -0.02
C TRP A 41 1.52 6.01 0.77
N ASN A 42 0.27 5.91 1.21
CA ASN A 42 -0.23 4.73 1.92
C ASN A 42 -0.90 3.76 0.94
N VAL A 43 -0.62 2.45 1.12
CA VAL A 43 -1.22 1.39 0.32
C VAL A 43 -2.38 0.74 1.06
N GLY A 44 -3.56 0.71 0.44
CA GLY A 44 -4.71 -0.05 0.89
C GLY A 44 -5.04 -1.17 -0.10
N LEU A 45 -5.18 -2.41 0.37
CA LEU A 45 -5.60 -3.55 -0.43
C LEU A 45 -6.89 -4.14 0.13
N TYR A 46 -7.89 -4.30 -0.73
CA TYR A 46 -9.14 -4.95 -0.39
C TYR A 46 -9.62 -5.87 -1.50
N ILE A 47 -9.84 -7.14 -1.16
CA ILE A 47 -10.43 -8.13 -2.07
C ILE A 47 -11.90 -8.29 -1.73
N SER A 48 -12.78 -8.01 -2.69
CA SER A 48 -14.23 -7.94 -2.48
C SER A 48 -15.01 -8.74 -3.50
N SER A 49 -16.27 -9.05 -3.19
CA SER A 49 -17.16 -9.68 -4.17
C SER A 49 -17.67 -8.68 -5.21
N ASN A 50 -17.74 -7.40 -4.85
CA ASN A 50 -18.23 -6.33 -5.70
C ASN A 50 -17.47 -5.01 -5.45
N THR A 51 -17.49 -4.11 -6.42
CA THR A 51 -16.78 -2.81 -6.36
C THR A 51 -17.40 -1.82 -5.36
N ARG A 52 -18.67 -2.01 -4.97
CA ARG A 52 -19.37 -1.16 -3.99
C ARG A 52 -18.82 -1.37 -2.57
N GLU A 53 -18.57 -2.61 -2.17
CA GLU A 53 -17.90 -2.97 -0.91
C GLU A 53 -16.51 -2.33 -0.81
N ALA A 54 -15.75 -2.37 -1.91
CA ALA A 54 -14.41 -1.78 -1.95
C ALA A 54 -14.43 -0.26 -1.80
N ASN A 55 -15.37 0.41 -2.47
CA ASN A 55 -15.55 1.85 -2.31
C ASN A 55 -16.01 2.20 -0.88
N ASN A 56 -16.85 1.39 -0.25
CA ASN A 56 -17.25 1.60 1.14
C ASN A 56 -16.07 1.43 2.11
N PHE A 57 -15.26 0.39 1.92
CA PHE A 57 -14.02 0.18 2.68
C PHE A 57 -13.08 1.39 2.55
N TRP A 58 -12.86 1.86 1.33
CA TRP A 58 -12.02 3.02 1.07
C TRP A 58 -12.55 4.32 1.70
N LEU A 59 -13.86 4.46 1.82
CA LEU A 59 -14.51 5.63 2.41
C LEU A 59 -14.62 5.55 3.95
N GLY A 60 -13.99 4.56 4.60
CA GLY A 60 -14.07 4.36 6.06
C GLY A 60 -15.48 3.98 6.54
N LYS A 61 -16.32 3.45 5.64
CA LYS A 61 -17.66 2.99 6.00
C LYS A 61 -17.54 1.57 6.53
N LYS A 62 -18.17 1.27 7.67
CA LYS A 62 -18.25 -0.09 8.23
C LYS A 62 -18.69 -1.08 7.14
N VAL A 63 -17.74 -1.89 6.67
CA VAL A 63 -18.02 -3.02 5.78
C VAL A 63 -18.06 -4.27 6.66
N PRO A 64 -19.10 -5.12 6.57
CA PRO A 64 -19.11 -6.38 7.30
C PRO A 64 -17.90 -7.23 6.87
N ALA A 65 -16.95 -7.38 7.79
CA ALA A 65 -15.69 -8.06 7.55
C ALA A 65 -15.92 -9.59 7.46
N LYS A 66 -16.18 -10.08 6.25
CA LYS A 66 -15.79 -11.45 5.88
C LYS A 66 -14.73 -11.36 4.79
N ILE A 67 -13.49 -11.16 5.20
CA ILE A 67 -12.34 -11.41 4.33
C ILE A 67 -12.31 -12.92 4.13
N THR A 68 -12.81 -13.38 2.99
CA THR A 68 -13.10 -14.81 2.76
C THR A 68 -11.87 -15.65 2.41
N GLY A 69 -10.68 -15.05 2.28
CA GLY A 69 -9.43 -15.75 1.98
C GLY A 69 -9.37 -16.44 0.61
N ARG A 70 -10.44 -16.38 -0.20
CA ARG A 70 -10.52 -16.97 -1.54
C ARG A 70 -9.79 -16.07 -2.55
N CYS A 71 -8.97 -16.65 -3.43
CA CYS A 71 -8.03 -15.97 -4.35
C CYS A 71 -7.10 -14.92 -3.72
N GLY A 72 -6.80 -15.05 -2.42
CA GLY A 72 -5.86 -14.17 -1.73
C GLY A 72 -4.48 -14.12 -2.40
N ILE A 73 -3.96 -15.26 -2.87
CA ILE A 73 -2.61 -15.31 -3.48
C ILE A 73 -2.56 -14.60 -4.85
N GLU A 74 -3.56 -14.81 -5.72
CA GLU A 74 -3.61 -14.11 -7.02
C GLU A 74 -3.68 -12.60 -6.81
N GLY A 75 -4.59 -12.14 -5.94
CA GLY A 75 -4.74 -10.73 -5.60
C GLY A 75 -3.48 -10.16 -4.95
N LEU A 76 -2.84 -10.88 -4.03
CA LEU A 76 -1.59 -10.46 -3.40
C LEU A 76 -0.43 -10.38 -4.39
N LYS A 77 -0.33 -11.32 -5.34
CA LYS A 77 0.71 -11.30 -6.38
C LYS A 77 0.53 -10.09 -7.31
N LYS A 78 -0.69 -9.84 -7.79
CA LYS A 78 -0.99 -8.66 -8.61
C LYS A 78 -0.74 -7.36 -7.84
N ALA A 79 -1.18 -7.30 -6.58
CA ALA A 79 -0.94 -6.15 -5.72
C ALA A 79 0.56 -5.91 -5.53
N PHE A 80 1.34 -6.97 -5.34
CA PHE A 80 2.80 -6.87 -5.26
C PHE A 80 3.42 -6.22 -6.49
N ASP A 81 3.06 -6.70 -7.68
CA ASP A 81 3.60 -6.18 -8.93
C ASP A 81 3.32 -4.67 -9.06
N PHE A 82 2.09 -4.24 -8.75
CA PHE A 82 1.73 -2.81 -8.74
C PHE A 82 2.43 -2.01 -7.65
N ILE A 83 2.62 -2.56 -6.45
CA ILE A 83 3.38 -1.91 -5.37
C ILE A 83 4.83 -1.66 -5.83
N MET A 84 5.45 -2.64 -6.49
CA MET A 84 6.81 -2.51 -7.00
C MET A 84 6.92 -1.47 -8.12
N GLU A 85 6.00 -1.48 -9.08
CA GLU A 85 5.93 -0.46 -10.12
C GLU A 85 5.73 0.95 -9.54
N PHE A 86 4.85 1.07 -8.53
CA PHE A 86 4.61 2.34 -7.85
C PHE A 86 5.86 2.82 -7.12
N ALA A 87 6.55 1.93 -6.40
CA ALA A 87 7.78 2.23 -5.67
C ALA A 87 8.89 2.78 -6.60
N GLN A 88 8.99 2.26 -7.82
CA GLN A 88 9.94 2.76 -8.83
C GLN A 88 9.56 4.14 -9.38
N SER A 89 8.29 4.54 -9.28
CA SER A 89 7.79 5.83 -9.76
C SER A 89 7.82 6.96 -8.72
N LEU A 90 8.22 6.66 -7.48
CA LEU A 90 8.27 7.63 -6.38
C LEU A 90 9.24 8.77 -6.71
N GLY A 91 8.88 10.01 -6.38
CA GLY A 91 9.79 11.15 -6.43
C GLY A 91 10.80 11.17 -5.28
N ILE A 92 11.77 12.09 -5.32
CA ILE A 92 12.83 12.24 -4.31
C ILE A 92 12.33 12.49 -2.88
N LYS A 93 11.18 13.16 -2.73
CA LYS A 93 10.53 13.42 -1.43
C LYS A 93 9.37 12.47 -1.14
N ASP A 94 9.18 11.43 -1.95
CA ASP A 94 8.07 10.51 -1.79
C ASP A 94 8.54 9.21 -1.10
N GLU A 95 7.73 8.72 -0.17
CA GLU A 95 7.92 7.47 0.55
C GLU A 95 6.63 6.65 0.45
N LEU A 96 6.74 5.34 0.25
CA LEU A 96 5.61 4.43 0.13
C LEU A 96 5.51 3.57 1.37
N HIS A 97 4.33 3.52 2.00
CA HIS A 97 4.01 2.75 3.20
C HIS A 97 2.98 1.66 2.86
N VAL A 98 3.29 0.42 3.22
CA VAL A 98 2.41 -0.76 3.10
C VAL A 98 2.09 -1.24 4.50
N GLY A 99 0.95 -0.82 5.03
CA GLY A 99 0.50 -1.15 6.38
C GLY A 99 -0.09 -2.56 6.50
N TRP A 100 -0.07 -3.10 7.72
CA TRP A 100 -0.82 -4.29 8.10
C TRP A 100 -1.58 -4.04 9.41
N GLU A 101 -2.75 -4.64 9.54
CA GLU A 101 -3.58 -4.58 10.76
C GLU A 101 -3.51 -5.89 11.55
N ASP A 102 -2.98 -6.95 10.94
CA ASP A 102 -2.91 -8.29 11.52
C ASP A 102 -1.64 -9.02 11.06
N ASP A 103 -1.22 -10.02 11.85
CA ASP A 103 -0.01 -10.79 11.58
C ASP A 103 -0.06 -11.54 10.25
N ARG A 104 -1.24 -11.99 9.80
CA ARG A 104 -1.35 -12.71 8.53
C ARG A 104 -0.97 -11.80 7.37
N ARG A 105 -1.40 -10.54 7.39
CA ARG A 105 -0.99 -9.52 6.42
C ARG A 105 0.48 -9.14 6.58
N LYS A 106 0.99 -9.01 7.82
CA LYS A 106 2.43 -8.80 8.07
C LYS A 106 3.28 -9.88 7.39
N TYR A 107 2.91 -11.15 7.55
CA TYR A 107 3.59 -12.29 6.94
C TYR A 107 3.42 -12.34 5.42
N ALA A 108 2.24 -12.01 4.91
CA ALA A 108 1.99 -11.95 3.47
C ALA A 108 2.93 -10.97 2.77
N TYR A 109 3.20 -9.82 3.39
CA TYR A 109 4.08 -8.79 2.84
C TYR A 109 5.56 -8.93 3.21
N ARG A 110 5.96 -9.96 3.96
CA ARG A 110 7.35 -10.15 4.40
C ARG A 110 8.35 -10.19 3.24
N TYR A 111 7.93 -10.61 2.05
CA TYR A 111 8.83 -10.63 0.88
C TYR A 111 9.26 -9.21 0.45
N LEU A 112 8.57 -8.13 0.86
CA LEU A 112 8.93 -6.75 0.55
C LEU A 112 10.31 -6.40 1.09
N LEU A 113 10.71 -6.98 2.21
CA LEU A 113 12.04 -6.83 2.78
C LEU A 113 13.14 -7.23 1.80
N LYS A 114 12.92 -8.31 1.03
CA LYS A 114 13.87 -8.77 -0.01
C LYS A 114 13.96 -7.82 -1.21
N ARG A 115 13.06 -6.84 -1.29
CA ARG A 115 13.00 -5.82 -2.35
C ARG A 115 13.47 -4.45 -1.87
N GLY A 116 14.07 -4.37 -0.69
CA GLY A 116 14.64 -3.14 -0.15
C GLY A 116 13.68 -2.31 0.68
N PHE A 117 12.47 -2.81 0.95
CA PHE A 117 11.61 -2.19 1.96
C PHE A 117 12.21 -2.39 3.35
N LEU A 118 12.01 -1.41 4.21
CA LEU A 118 12.30 -1.45 5.64
C LEU A 118 11.01 -1.69 6.41
N VAL A 119 11.12 -2.15 7.65
CA VAL A 119 9.97 -2.41 8.53
C VAL A 119 9.98 -1.43 9.68
N ASP A 120 8.82 -0.84 9.98
CA ASP A 120 8.54 -0.15 11.23
C ASP A 120 7.53 -1.02 12.00
N GLU A 121 8.02 -1.79 12.97
CA GLU A 121 7.17 -2.71 13.73
C GLU A 121 6.24 -1.98 14.70
N ASP A 122 6.69 -0.87 15.27
CA ASP A 122 5.93 -0.08 16.23
C ASP A 122 4.72 0.59 15.57
N GLN A 123 4.88 0.99 14.31
CA GLN A 123 3.82 1.63 13.53
C GLN A 123 3.05 0.67 12.61
N GLY A 124 3.51 -0.57 12.45
CA GLY A 124 2.79 -1.60 11.69
C GLY A 124 2.85 -1.43 10.17
N PHE A 125 3.96 -0.98 9.60
CA PHE A 125 4.11 -0.84 8.14
C PHE A 125 5.50 -1.18 7.57
N TYR A 126 5.52 -1.58 6.29
CA TYR A 126 6.75 -1.68 5.50
C TYR A 126 6.87 -0.39 4.69
N HIS A 127 8.06 0.18 4.59
CA HIS A 127 8.27 1.43 3.86
C HIS A 127 9.45 1.38 2.91
N ILE A 128 9.39 2.16 1.83
CA ILE A 128 10.47 2.32 0.87
C ILE A 128 10.47 3.74 0.28
N ARG A 129 11.66 4.26 -0.02
CA ARG A 129 11.86 5.44 -0.88
C ARG A 129 12.42 4.99 -2.21
N ASN A 130 12.28 5.81 -3.26
CA ASN A 130 12.86 5.42 -4.56
C ASN A 130 14.36 5.19 -4.43
N MET A 131 14.81 3.97 -4.78
CA MET A 131 16.22 3.60 -4.69
C MET A 131 17.13 4.47 -5.58
N GLN A 132 16.60 5.08 -6.64
CA GLN A 132 17.35 5.98 -7.51
C GLN A 132 17.80 7.28 -6.81
N TYR A 133 17.12 7.68 -5.73
CA TYR A 133 17.45 8.90 -4.98
C TYR A 133 18.08 8.62 -3.62
N ARG A 134 18.46 7.36 -3.36
CA ARG A 134 19.09 6.98 -2.10
C ARG A 134 20.53 7.47 -2.10
N GLU A 135 20.92 8.24 -1.10
CA GLU A 135 22.32 8.69 -1.00
C GLU A 135 23.24 7.51 -0.65
N PRO A 136 24.46 7.46 -1.22
CA PRO A 136 25.46 6.47 -0.83
C PRO A 136 25.79 6.63 0.66
N GLY A 137 25.28 5.72 1.50
CA GLY A 137 25.50 5.76 2.95
C GLY A 137 24.23 5.89 3.82
N GLU A 138 23.04 6.04 3.22
CA GLU A 138 21.76 5.89 3.93
C GLU A 138 21.55 4.44 4.39
N SER A 139 22.20 4.09 5.50
CA SER A 139 21.95 2.89 6.27
C SER A 139 20.52 2.88 6.78
N SER A 140 19.97 1.68 6.97
CA SER A 140 18.58 1.35 7.36
C SER A 140 18.07 1.93 8.69
N VAL A 141 18.77 2.91 9.27
CA VAL A 141 18.54 3.46 10.59
C VAL A 141 18.41 4.97 10.46
N ASN A 142 17.23 5.43 10.03
CA ASN A 142 16.73 6.77 10.32
C ASN A 142 15.23 6.80 10.05
N THR A 143 14.50 6.02 10.84
CA THR A 143 13.05 6.21 10.98
C THR A 143 12.84 7.51 11.73
N LEU A 144 12.21 8.48 11.06
CA LEU A 144 11.76 9.72 11.68
C LEU A 144 10.83 9.37 12.85
N ARG A 145 11.35 9.48 14.06
CA ARG A 145 10.54 9.43 15.27
C ARG A 145 9.54 10.57 15.23
N SER A 146 8.31 10.24 15.65
CA SER A 146 7.19 11.11 15.99
C SER A 146 6.19 11.44 14.88
N GLY A 147 5.05 10.79 14.97
CA GLY A 147 3.81 11.13 14.28
C GLY A 147 2.83 9.98 14.46
N VAL A 148 2.07 9.98 15.55
CA VAL A 148 0.99 9.00 15.81
C VAL A 148 0.02 9.01 14.62
N TYR A 149 0.01 7.94 13.83
CA TYR A 149 -1.00 7.75 12.79
C TYR A 149 -2.17 6.95 13.38
N HIS A 150 -3.28 7.65 13.63
CA HIS A 150 -4.56 6.96 13.76
C HIS A 150 -4.91 6.36 12.40
N ALA A 151 -4.91 5.03 12.33
CA ALA A 151 -5.55 4.30 11.26
C ALA A 151 -6.98 4.80 11.14
N VAL A 152 -7.30 5.47 10.03
CA VAL A 152 -8.67 5.87 9.73
C VAL A 152 -9.38 4.62 9.22
N SER A 153 -10.12 4.02 10.15
CA SER A 153 -11.08 2.91 9.98
C SER A 153 -12.18 3.22 8.98
#